data_AF-A0A381F3K0-F1
#
_entry.id   AF-A0A381F3K0-F1
#
_cell.length_a   1.000
_cell.length_b   1.000
_cell.length_c   1.000
_cell.angle_alpha   90.00
_cell.angle_beta   90.00
_cell.angle_gamma   90.00
#
_symmetry.space_group_name_H-M   'P 1'
#
loop_
_entity.id
_entity.type
_entity.pdbx_description
1 polymer ?
#
loop_
_entity_poly.entity_id
_entity_poly.type
_entity_poly.pdbx_seq_one_letter_code
_entity_poly.pdbx_strand_id
1 'polypeptide(L)'
;MAEAKAKNTQTEQKVEQTPQKNTRLSRAEFIKQTMDRKKRAIDENRNAQVFVSDSVAGAEIFYNLRMIDSMDSAIRKLWGNGIETKEVEKWIKELGEIKNKISNLESFGREILVKIDNVRNIDNFDLRRIIQREIDKNKEEKTA
;
A
#
# COMPACT_ATOMS: atom_id res chain seq x y z
N MET A 1 -70.76 -31.88 26.32
CA MET A 1 -69.69 -31.74 25.31
C MET A 1 -68.38 -32.10 25.97
N ALA A 2 -67.66 -33.03 25.35
CA ALA A 2 -66.39 -33.57 25.81
C ALA A 2 -65.19 -32.71 25.34
N GLU A 3 -64.02 -33.05 25.91
CA GLU A 3 -62.64 -32.81 25.42
C GLU A 3 -61.99 -31.44 25.70
N ALA A 4 -60.70 -31.33 26.02
CA ALA A 4 -59.67 -32.28 26.45
C ALA A 4 -58.46 -31.45 26.96
N LYS A 5 -57.66 -32.05 27.86
CA LYS A 5 -56.35 -31.55 28.31
C LYS A 5 -55.28 -31.75 27.23
N ALA A 6 -54.38 -30.78 27.03
CA ALA A 6 -52.99 -31.00 26.59
C ALA A 6 -52.17 -29.72 26.91
N LYS A 7 -51.36 -29.69 27.97
CA LYS A 7 -49.93 -30.07 28.08
C LYS A 7 -48.97 -29.30 27.15
N ASN A 8 -48.16 -28.46 27.82
CA ASN A 8 -46.87 -27.90 27.40
C ASN A 8 -46.05 -28.83 26.50
N THR A 9 -45.43 -28.26 25.47
CA THR A 9 -44.01 -28.52 25.17
C THR A 9 -43.42 -27.33 24.42
N GLN A 10 -42.66 -26.50 25.13
CA GLN A 10 -41.69 -25.60 24.51
C GLN A 10 -40.54 -26.46 24.00
N THR A 11 -40.33 -26.50 22.70
CA THR A 11 -39.20 -27.16 22.06
C THR A 11 -37.97 -26.26 22.23
N GLU A 12 -37.18 -26.53 23.27
CA GLU A 12 -35.81 -26.01 23.37
C GLU A 12 -34.97 -26.60 22.23
N GLN A 13 -34.65 -25.78 21.22
CA GLN A 13 -33.63 -26.11 20.25
C GLN A 13 -32.27 -26.03 20.93
N LYS A 14 -31.76 -27.20 21.35
CA LYS A 14 -30.38 -27.38 21.78
C LYS A 14 -29.47 -27.18 20.56
N VAL A 15 -28.91 -25.99 20.42
CA VAL A 15 -27.85 -25.72 19.45
C VAL A 15 -26.64 -26.56 19.88
N GLU A 16 -26.35 -27.64 19.15
CA GLU A 16 -25.10 -28.38 19.29
C GLU A 16 -23.95 -27.43 18.96
N GLN A 17 -23.27 -26.95 20.00
CA GLN A 17 -21.99 -26.28 19.86
C GLN A 17 -20.96 -27.35 19.46
N THR A 18 -20.67 -27.48 18.17
CA THR A 18 -19.48 -28.18 17.70
C THR A 18 -18.26 -27.65 18.46
N PRO A 19 -17.45 -28.50 19.10
CA PRO A 19 -16.25 -28.04 19.78
C PRO A 19 -15.29 -27.47 18.73
N GLN A 20 -15.14 -26.15 18.72
CA GLN A 20 -14.07 -25.49 17.96
C GLN A 20 -12.75 -25.98 18.54
N LYS A 21 -12.11 -26.94 17.86
CA LYS A 21 -10.70 -27.27 18.07
C LYS A 21 -9.91 -25.99 17.81
N ASN A 22 -9.53 -25.30 18.88
CA ASN A 22 -8.52 -24.24 18.87
C ASN A 22 -7.15 -24.88 18.61
N THR A 23 -6.93 -25.34 17.38
CA THR A 23 -5.62 -25.79 16.92
C THR A 23 -4.78 -24.53 16.72
N ARG A 24 -3.91 -24.24 17.69
CA ARG A 24 -2.99 -23.11 17.62
C ARG A 24 -2.04 -23.36 16.44
N LEU A 25 -2.12 -22.51 15.41
CA LEU A 25 -1.29 -22.60 14.22
C LEU A 25 0.19 -22.60 14.60
N SER A 26 0.96 -23.50 13.98
CA SER A 26 2.42 -23.45 14.03
C SER A 26 2.92 -22.12 13.44
N ARG A 27 4.08 -21.64 13.89
CA ARG A 27 4.72 -20.42 13.34
C ARG A 27 4.87 -20.49 11.83
N ALA A 28 5.20 -21.66 11.28
CA ALA A 28 5.32 -21.88 9.85
C ALA A 28 3.96 -21.75 9.13
N GLU A 29 2.89 -22.31 9.71
CA GLU A 29 1.53 -22.23 9.17
C GLU A 29 1.00 -20.79 9.22
N PHE A 30 1.29 -20.07 10.30
CA PHE A 30 0.93 -18.65 10.44
C PHE A 30 1.62 -17.77 9.39
N ILE A 31 2.92 -17.99 9.15
CA ILE A 31 3.67 -17.29 8.10
C ILE A 31 3.07 -17.61 6.73
N LYS A 32 2.83 -18.88 6.43
CA LYS A 32 2.23 -19.32 5.15
C LYS A 32 0.87 -18.68 4.93
N GLN A 33 -0.01 -18.72 5.93
CA GLN A 33 -1.33 -18.08 5.85
C GLN A 33 -1.23 -16.57 5.62
N THR A 34 -0.26 -15.89 6.24
CA THR A 34 -0.02 -14.46 6.03
C THR A 34 0.45 -14.16 4.61
N MET A 35 1.34 -14.99 4.05
CA MET A 35 1.80 -14.85 2.66
C MET A 35 0.64 -15.09 1.68
N ASP A 36 -0.16 -16.13 1.90
CA ASP A 36 -1.30 -16.47 1.04
C ASP A 36 -2.34 -15.34 1.05
N ARG A 37 -2.59 -14.70 2.20
CA ARG A 37 -3.44 -13.51 2.29
C ARG A 37 -2.90 -12.34 1.50
N LYS A 38 -1.59 -12.05 1.58
CA LYS A 38 -0.95 -10.97 0.81
C LYS A 38 -1.04 -11.24 -0.68
N LYS A 39 -0.77 -12.49 -1.10
CA LYS A 39 -0.87 -12.91 -2.50
C LYS A 39 -2.29 -12.76 -3.02
N ARG A 40 -3.28 -13.26 -2.27
CA ARG A 40 -4.70 -13.12 -2.61
C ARG A 40 -5.12 -11.64 -2.73
N ALA A 41 -4.66 -10.78 -1.82
CA ALA A 41 -4.94 -9.35 -1.90
C ALA A 41 -4.38 -8.72 -3.18
N ILE A 42 -3.25 -9.21 -3.71
CA ILE A 42 -2.71 -8.77 -5.01
C ILE A 42 -3.56 -9.35 -6.15
N ASP A 43 -3.83 -10.65 -6.12
CA ASP A 43 -4.56 -11.35 -7.19
C ASP A 43 -6.00 -10.83 -7.36
N GLU A 44 -6.68 -10.46 -6.27
CA GLU A 44 -8.05 -9.93 -6.27
C GLU A 44 -8.11 -8.45 -6.70
N ASN A 45 -6.99 -7.72 -6.64
CA ASN A 45 -6.94 -6.31 -6.99
C ASN A 45 -6.09 -6.13 -8.26
N ARG A 46 -6.74 -6.17 -9.43
CA ARG A 46 -6.07 -6.06 -10.75
C ARG A 46 -5.16 -4.83 -10.89
N ASN A 47 -5.46 -3.75 -10.16
CA ASN A 47 -4.69 -2.50 -10.17
C ASN A 47 -3.69 -2.39 -9.02
N ALA A 48 -3.46 -3.45 -8.25
CA ALA A 48 -2.52 -3.44 -7.14
C ALA A 48 -1.10 -3.13 -7.64
N GLN A 49 -0.47 -2.15 -7.00
CA GLN A 49 0.93 -1.81 -7.25
C GLN A 49 1.78 -2.43 -6.15
N VAL A 50 2.79 -3.20 -6.54
CA VAL A 50 3.77 -3.79 -5.63
C VAL A 50 5.04 -2.96 -5.69
N PHE A 51 5.49 -2.48 -4.54
CA PHE A 51 6.76 -1.79 -4.42
C PHE A 51 7.81 -2.73 -3.82
N VAL A 52 8.89 -2.95 -4.56
CA VAL A 52 10.09 -3.65 -4.10
C VAL A 52 11.21 -2.63 -4.11
N SER A 53 11.84 -2.40 -2.96
CA SER A 53 12.86 -1.36 -2.84
C SER A 53 14.25 -1.93 -3.09
N ASP A 54 15.01 -1.23 -3.93
CA ASP A 54 16.43 -1.52 -4.18
C ASP A 54 17.37 -0.74 -3.24
N SER A 55 16.85 0.12 -2.35
CA SER A 55 17.66 0.95 -1.46
C SER A 55 17.02 1.11 -0.07
N VAL A 56 17.87 1.39 0.93
CA VAL A 56 17.41 1.69 2.30
C VAL A 56 16.49 2.91 2.31
N ALA A 57 16.90 4.00 1.63
CA ALA A 57 16.11 5.21 1.52
C ALA A 57 14.74 4.95 0.86
N GLY A 58 14.70 4.15 -0.20
CA GLY A 58 13.43 3.78 -0.84
C GLY A 58 12.51 2.98 0.09
N ALA A 59 13.07 2.07 0.90
CA ALA A 59 12.29 1.29 1.86
C ALA A 59 11.70 2.18 2.96
N GLU A 60 12.48 3.11 3.50
CA GLU A 60 12.05 4.08 4.52
C GLU A 60 10.98 5.03 3.97
N ILE A 61 11.19 5.60 2.78
CA ILE A 61 10.22 6.50 2.13
C ILE A 61 8.91 5.75 1.89
N PHE A 62 8.96 4.53 1.36
CA PHE A 62 7.74 3.75 1.10
C PHE A 62 6.99 3.39 2.38
N TYR A 63 7.70 3.04 3.45
CA TYR A 63 7.08 2.82 4.76
C TYR A 63 6.33 4.07 5.22
N ASN A 64 6.95 5.25 5.12
CA ASN A 64 6.33 6.51 5.48
C ASN A 64 5.10 6.82 4.61
N LEU A 65 5.19 6.61 3.29
CA LEU A 65 4.05 6.80 2.37
C LEU A 65 2.87 5.90 2.75
N ARG A 66 3.13 4.64 3.11
CA ARG A 66 2.09 3.70 3.57
C ARG A 66 1.41 4.18 4.86
N MET A 67 2.17 4.73 5.80
CA MET A 67 1.61 5.27 7.04
C MET A 67 0.80 6.54 6.76
N ILE A 68 1.32 7.42 5.92
CA ILE A 68 0.65 8.66 5.51
C ILE A 68 -0.70 8.36 4.84
N ASP A 69 -0.79 7.38 3.94
CA ASP A 69 -2.05 6.97 3.31
C ASP A 69 -3.10 6.51 4.35
N SER A 70 -2.66 5.71 5.32
CA SER A 70 -3.52 5.27 6.42
C SER A 70 -3.97 6.44 7.32
N MET A 71 -3.06 7.39 7.57
CA MET A 71 -3.35 8.61 8.33
C MET A 71 -4.31 9.53 7.58
N ASP A 72 -4.14 9.74 6.28
CA ASP A 72 -5.05 10.56 5.46
C ASP A 72 -6.48 10.00 5.52
N SER A 73 -6.64 8.69 5.38
CA SER A 73 -7.95 8.04 5.55
C SER A 73 -8.55 8.28 6.93
N ALA A 74 -7.75 8.14 7.99
CA ALA A 74 -8.21 8.32 9.37
C ALA A 74 -8.59 9.79 9.65
N ILE A 75 -7.74 10.74 9.23
CA ILE A 75 -7.97 12.18 9.39
C ILE A 75 -9.27 12.59 8.69
N ARG A 76 -9.49 12.15 7.45
CA ARG A 76 -10.73 12.45 6.71
C ARG A 76 -11.98 11.88 7.39
N LYS A 77 -11.89 10.69 8.00
CA LYS A 77 -13.01 10.07 8.72
C LYS A 77 -13.33 10.77 10.04
N LEU A 78 -12.32 11.31 10.70
CA LEU A 78 -12.45 12.01 11.99
C LEU A 78 -12.63 13.53 11.82
N TRP A 79 -12.67 14.03 10.58
CA TRP A 79 -12.92 15.44 10.30
C TRP A 79 -14.32 15.85 10.80
N GLY A 80 -14.36 16.90 11.61
CA GLY A 80 -15.59 17.36 12.29
C GLY A 80 -15.88 16.61 13.58
N ASN A 81 -15.09 15.58 13.91
CA ASN A 81 -15.13 14.84 15.16
C ASN A 81 -13.75 14.90 15.85
N GLY A 82 -13.41 16.08 16.37
CA GLY A 82 -12.15 16.32 17.10
C GLY A 82 -10.97 16.75 16.22
N ILE A 83 -11.10 16.71 14.88
CA ILE A 83 -10.14 17.32 13.96
C ILE A 83 -10.78 18.56 13.32
N GLU A 84 -10.11 19.70 13.46
CA GLU A 84 -10.57 20.98 12.94
C GLU A 84 -10.27 21.16 11.45
N THR A 85 -11.11 21.94 10.75
CA THR A 85 -10.92 22.24 9.32
C THR A 85 -9.54 22.83 9.00
N LYS A 86 -9.01 23.72 9.86
CA LYS A 86 -7.68 24.32 9.66
C LYS A 86 -6.55 23.27 9.67
N GLU A 87 -6.70 22.23 10.48
CA GLU A 87 -5.72 21.13 10.54
C GLU A 87 -5.78 20.29 9.28
N VAL A 88 -6.97 20.02 8.76
CA VAL A 88 -7.18 19.29 7.50
C VAL A 88 -6.65 20.08 6.31
N GLU A 89 -6.90 21.39 6.25
CA GLU A 89 -6.36 22.27 5.20
C GLU A 89 -4.83 22.26 5.20
N LYS A 90 -4.22 22.37 6.39
CA LYS A 90 -2.77 22.25 6.54
C LYS A 90 -2.27 20.89 6.09
N TRP A 91 -2.91 19.80 6.52
CA TRP A 91 -2.56 18.44 6.13
C TRP A 91 -2.56 18.25 4.61
N ILE A 92 -3.62 18.68 3.92
CA ILE A 92 -3.73 18.58 2.46
C ILE A 92 -2.63 19.40 1.76
N LYS A 93 -2.31 20.58 2.28
CA LYS A 93 -1.22 21.41 1.74
C LYS A 93 0.12 20.70 1.84
N GLU A 94 0.46 20.17 3.01
CA GLU A 94 1.72 19.46 3.26
C GLU A 94 1.85 18.20 2.37
N LEU A 95 0.75 17.45 2.17
CA LEU A 95 0.72 16.34 1.21
C LEU A 95 1.04 16.78 -0.22
N GLY A 96 0.54 17.94 -0.65
CA GLY A 96 0.84 18.52 -1.95
C GLY A 96 2.33 18.85 -2.13
N GLU A 97 3.00 19.31 -1.06
CA GLU A 97 4.42 19.65 -1.09
C GLU A 97 5.33 18.41 -1.23
N ILE A 98 4.92 17.25 -0.68
CA ILE A 98 5.66 15.99 -0.81
C ILE A 98 5.82 15.62 -2.29
N LYS A 99 4.76 15.74 -3.08
CA LYS A 99 4.79 15.44 -4.52
C LYS A 99 5.85 16.27 -5.25
N ASN A 100 5.91 17.57 -4.98
CA ASN A 100 6.88 18.47 -5.60
C ASN A 100 8.31 18.12 -5.19
N LYS A 101 8.54 17.81 -3.91
CA LYS A 101 9.86 17.39 -3.42
C LYS A 101 10.36 16.10 -4.06
N ILE A 102 9.48 15.10 -4.20
CA ILE A 102 9.81 13.84 -4.88
C ILE A 102 10.16 14.09 -6.35
N SER A 103 9.34 14.87 -7.06
CA SER A 103 9.58 15.18 -8.47
C SER A 103 10.91 15.91 -8.68
N ASN A 104 11.24 16.88 -7.83
CA ASN A 104 12.51 17.61 -7.92
C ASN A 104 13.71 16.71 -7.65
N LEU A 105 13.60 15.81 -6.68
CA LEU A 105 14.67 14.86 -6.36
C LEU A 105 14.88 13.85 -7.50
N GLU A 106 13.80 13.39 -8.13
CA GLU A 106 13.88 12.53 -9.31
C GLU A 106 14.60 13.23 -10.48
N SER A 107 14.19 14.46 -10.82
CA SER A 107 14.84 15.25 -11.87
C SER A 107 16.32 15.45 -11.59
N PHE A 108 16.68 15.82 -10.36
CA PHE A 108 18.08 16.00 -9.97
C PHE A 108 18.90 14.70 -10.07
N GLY A 109 18.32 13.57 -9.64
CA GLY A 109 18.94 12.25 -9.80
C GLY A 109 19.21 11.90 -11.27
N ARG A 110 18.25 12.18 -12.16
CA ARG A 110 18.41 11.99 -13.61
C ARG A 110 19.52 12.88 -14.17
N GLU A 111 19.57 14.16 -13.80
CA GLU A 111 20.64 15.06 -14.23
C GLU A 111 22.03 14.55 -13.85
N ILE A 112 22.19 13.99 -12.64
CA ILE A 112 23.45 13.37 -12.20
C ILE A 112 23.81 12.19 -13.12
N LEU A 113 22.85 11.32 -13.41
CA LEU A 113 23.08 10.13 -14.25
C LEU A 113 23.38 10.48 -15.70
N VAL A 114 22.69 11.46 -16.28
CA VAL A 114 22.92 11.94 -17.66
C VAL A 114 24.32 12.53 -17.81
N LYS A 115 24.82 13.27 -16.80
CA LYS A 115 26.18 13.85 -16.82
C LYS A 115 27.29 12.81 -16.96
N ILE A 116 27.08 11.58 -16.50
CA ILE A 116 28.07 10.50 -16.56
C ILE A 116 28.22 9.96 -17.99
N ASP A 117 27.25 10.21 -18.87
CA ASP A 117 27.22 9.76 -20.28
C ASP A 117 27.45 8.24 -20.45
N ASN A 118 27.03 7.44 -19.45
CA ASN A 118 27.18 6.00 -19.45
C ASN A 118 26.12 5.32 -18.57
N VAL A 119 25.33 4.42 -19.18
CA VAL A 119 24.20 3.73 -18.54
C VAL A 119 24.46 2.27 -18.19
N ARG A 120 25.69 1.76 -18.41
CA ARG A 120 26.00 0.32 -18.28
C ARG A 120 25.67 -0.24 -16.89
N ASN A 121 25.87 0.57 -15.84
CA ASN A 121 25.72 0.18 -14.44
C ASN A 121 24.32 0.49 -13.87
N ILE A 122 23.33 0.83 -14.68
CA ILE A 122 21.96 1.13 -14.23
C ILE A 122 21.09 -0.12 -14.31
N ASP A 123 21.00 -0.90 -13.24
CA ASP A 123 20.28 -2.20 -13.25
C ASP A 123 18.80 -2.09 -13.60
N ASN A 124 18.13 -1.02 -13.16
CA ASN A 124 16.74 -0.78 -13.51
C ASN A 124 16.59 -0.46 -15.01
N PHE A 125 15.92 -1.36 -15.75
CA PHE A 125 15.77 -1.26 -17.20
C PHE A 125 15.06 0.01 -17.67
N ASP A 126 13.96 0.39 -17.00
CA ASP A 126 13.20 1.57 -17.38
C ASP A 126 14.00 2.85 -17.16
N LEU A 127 14.68 2.95 -16.01
CA LEU A 127 15.59 4.06 -15.73
C LEU A 127 16.72 4.12 -16.76
N ARG A 128 17.36 2.99 -17.07
CA ARG A 128 18.43 2.90 -18.08
C ARG A 128 17.98 3.45 -19.43
N ARG A 129 16.78 3.07 -19.88
CA ARG A 129 16.20 3.52 -21.15
C ARG A 129 15.90 5.02 -21.15
N ILE A 130 15.39 5.54 -20.03
CA ILE A 130 15.11 6.96 -19.85
C ILE A 130 16.41 7.78 -19.96
N ILE A 131 17.43 7.42 -19.19
CA ILE A 131 18.71 8.14 -19.17
C ILE A 131 19.41 8.07 -20.53
N GLN A 132 19.39 6.91 -21.21
CA GLN A 132 20.00 6.78 -22.54
C GLN A 132 19.36 7.75 -23.55
N ARG A 133 18.02 7.85 -23.56
CA ARG A 133 17.32 8.79 -24.45
C ARG A 133 17.68 10.24 -24.18
N GLU A 134 17.79 10.62 -22.90
CA GLU A 134 18.17 11.98 -22.52
C GLU A 134 19.63 12.29 -22.93
N ILE A 135 20.54 11.32 -22.78
CA ILE A 135 21.91 11.41 -23.28
C ILE A 135 21.95 11.62 -24.80
N ASP A 136 21.22 10.79 -25.56
CA ASP A 136 21.22 10.83 -27.02
C ASP A 136 20.67 12.17 -27.53
N LYS A 137 19.57 12.65 -26.93
CA LYS A 137 18.99 13.97 -27.21
C LYS A 137 19.99 15.11 -26.96
N ASN A 138 20.73 15.06 -25.85
CA ASN A 138 21.75 16.06 -25.54
C ASN A 138 22.95 16.02 -26.51
N LYS A 139 23.21 14.88 -27.17
CA LYS A 139 24.24 14.77 -28.22
C LYS A 139 23.75 15.38 -29.52
N GLU A 140 22.52 15.07 -29.93
CA GLU A 140 21.87 15.65 -31.11
C GLU A 140 21.84 17.18 -31.04
N GLU A 141 21.44 17.75 -29.89
CA GLU A 141 21.39 19.20 -29.66
C GLU A 141 22.76 19.89 -29.68
N LYS A 142 23.85 19.17 -29.40
CA LYS A 142 25.22 19.72 -29.48
C LYS A 142 25.81 19.65 -30.89
N THR A 143 25.25 18.81 -31.76
CA THR A 143 25.69 18.63 -33.15
C THR A 143 24.87 19.42 -34.16
N ALA A 144 23.75 20.02 -33.74
CA ALA A 144 22.90 20.92 -34.52
C ALA A 144 23.37 22.38 -34.38
#